data_AF-A0A7V5E981-F1
#
_entry.id   AF-A0A7V5E981-F1
#
_cell.length_a   1.000
_cell.length_b   1.000
_cell.length_c   1.000
_cell.angle_alpha   90.00
_cell.angle_beta   90.00
_cell.angle_gamma   90.00
#
_symmetry.space_group_name_H-M   'P 1'
#
loop_
_entity.id
_entity.type
_entity.pdbx_description
1 polymer ?
#
loop_
_entity_poly.entity_id
_entity_poly.type
_entity_poly.pdbx_seq_one_letter_code
_entity_poly.pdbx_strand_id
1 'polypeptide(L)'
;MQENNLTLTLATAHDILRNAIKNFRHNNDISQAAAIAFYGLLSLIPFFLLSLLVVSYFFGTQPQLQKEIITTTKAIHPFFSEKILLELAQAQEKRAIFGGIGILTLFWFSSVIFQSVEKAMETIFRVQTPRRFLTSKILTFVMIPFAWLVGASAVGISYLANIAEIYVLRKENTIFAFLFLFSARYLLPYILIVVLVAILYKVIPKAKISFSGAFLGSLIFSILLLIAKYFFTWYINNYTRYDLIFGPLEAVVLLLIWVFYVASIFLFCAELTASYERRDLILLEEALIPHRGKNLKTEERLYRKFGRFYPAGTYLFQEGDKSNEMFIILNGKVNVVKKAGEVTKLLTELGKGDYLGEMAALIDAPRTATAFVAKDSYIAVITGEVFRTLLRESDTVSLNMLQEFARRIRHTNAVLEEVTEMSIKFFVLLYLLKEWPLSEERDPVEELSNITKRTTKEIAGILAHLEKEGIIFTEQGKIISIDKKKVDKLIPK
;
A
#
# COMPACT_ATOMS: atom_id res chain seq x y z
N MET A 1 -1.41 -25.53 7.21
CA MET A 1 -0.74 -24.22 7.36
C MET A 1 -0.09 -24.21 8.73
N GLN A 2 1.23 -24.41 8.83
CA GLN A 2 1.95 -24.18 10.09
C GLN A 2 2.27 -22.68 10.16
N GLU A 3 1.70 -21.97 11.14
CA GLU A 3 2.09 -20.61 11.52
C GLU A 3 3.52 -20.65 12.10
N ASN A 4 4.52 -20.66 11.23
CA ASN A 4 5.89 -20.40 11.65
C ASN A 4 6.05 -18.88 11.83
N ASN A 5 5.97 -18.45 13.08
CA ASN A 5 6.35 -17.12 13.53
C ASN A 5 7.78 -16.82 13.05
N LEU A 6 7.91 -15.96 12.06
CA LEU A 6 9.20 -15.41 11.63
C LEU A 6 9.86 -14.70 12.82
N THR A 7 11.00 -15.21 13.27
CA THR A 7 11.97 -14.38 13.98
C THR A 7 12.36 -13.24 13.04
N LEU A 8 12.06 -11.99 13.41
CA LEU A 8 12.43 -10.78 12.66
C LEU A 8 13.94 -10.79 12.41
N THR A 9 14.36 -11.20 11.21
CA THR A 9 15.77 -11.07 10.80
C THR A 9 16.07 -9.61 10.48
N LEU A 10 17.31 -9.17 10.70
CA LEU A 10 17.75 -7.79 10.41
C LEU A 10 17.47 -7.36 8.96
N ALA A 11 17.52 -8.29 8.00
CA ALA A 11 17.16 -8.04 6.60
C ALA A 11 15.67 -7.68 6.45
N THR A 12 14.78 -8.38 7.15
CA THR A 12 13.34 -8.09 7.16
C THR A 12 13.03 -6.70 7.70
N ALA A 13 13.71 -6.30 8.78
CA ALA A 13 13.53 -4.98 9.36
C ALA A 13 13.99 -3.86 8.40
N HIS A 14 15.10 -4.07 7.68
CA HIS A 14 15.58 -3.12 6.68
C HIS A 14 14.61 -2.94 5.51
N ASP A 15 14.07 -4.04 4.97
CA ASP A 15 13.11 -3.99 3.87
C ASP A 15 11.82 -3.25 4.28
N ILE A 16 11.31 -3.56 5.48
CA ILE A 16 10.14 -2.90 6.05
C ILE A 16 10.39 -1.40 6.23
N LEU A 17 11.54 -1.02 6.80
CA LEU A 17 11.89 0.39 7.02
C LEU A 17 12.04 1.15 5.70
N ARG A 18 12.73 0.56 4.72
CA ARG A 18 12.92 1.16 3.41
C ARG A 18 11.58 1.36 2.70
N ASN A 19 10.68 0.39 2.79
CA ASN A 19 9.35 0.50 2.20
C ASN A 19 8.51 1.58 2.90
N ALA A 20 8.52 1.61 4.25
CA ALA A 20 7.83 2.63 5.03
C ALA A 20 8.31 4.05 4.69
N ILE A 21 9.63 4.28 4.55
CA ILE A 21 10.18 5.60 4.15
C ILE A 21 9.72 5.97 2.74
N LYS A 22 9.72 5.02 1.80
CA LYS A 22 9.27 5.26 0.43
C LYS A 22 7.79 5.62 0.39
N ASN A 23 6.95 4.87 1.10
CA ASN A 23 5.50 5.08 1.15
C ASN A 23 5.14 6.36 1.89
N PHE A 24 5.82 6.68 3.00
CA PHE A 24 5.61 7.93 3.75
C PHE A 24 5.77 9.18 2.88
N ARG A 25 6.75 9.15 1.95
CA ARG A 25 6.94 10.21 0.97
C ARG A 25 5.90 10.15 -0.16
N HIS A 26 5.60 8.96 -0.66
CA HIS A 26 4.65 8.77 -1.76
C HIS A 26 3.21 9.17 -1.39
N ASN A 27 2.79 8.87 -0.15
CA ASN A 27 1.47 9.16 0.40
C ASN A 27 1.33 10.62 0.90
N ASN A 28 2.38 11.43 0.74
CA ASN A 28 2.45 12.82 1.24
C ASN A 28 2.08 12.94 2.72
N ASP A 29 2.53 11.99 3.54
CA ASP A 29 2.15 11.92 4.96
C ASP A 29 2.62 13.15 5.75
N ILE A 30 3.68 13.82 5.29
CA ILE A 30 4.12 15.12 5.84
C ILE A 30 3.02 16.17 5.71
N SER A 31 2.37 16.27 4.54
CA SER A 31 1.27 17.20 4.31
C SER A 31 0.05 16.84 5.16
N GLN A 32 -0.20 15.54 5.37
CA GLN A 32 -1.28 15.08 6.25
C GLN A 32 -0.99 15.39 7.72
N ALA A 33 0.26 15.21 8.18
CA ALA A 33 0.71 15.60 9.51
C ALA A 33 0.59 17.11 9.73
N ALA A 34 0.91 17.93 8.72
CA ALA A 34 0.71 19.38 8.76
C ALA A 34 -0.76 19.76 8.91
N ALA A 35 -1.66 19.09 8.18
CA ALA A 35 -3.10 19.30 8.32
C ALA A 35 -3.59 18.92 9.73
N ILE A 36 -3.17 17.76 10.26
CA ILE A 36 -3.49 17.33 11.64
C ILE A 36 -3.01 18.38 12.65
N ALA A 37 -1.80 18.90 12.49
CA ALA A 37 -1.24 19.91 13.39
C ALA A 37 -2.00 21.25 13.32
N PHE A 38 -2.33 21.71 12.12
CA PHE A 38 -3.12 22.92 11.92
C PHE A 38 -4.51 22.81 12.54
N TYR A 39 -5.24 21.71 12.29
CA TYR A 39 -6.54 21.49 12.89
C TYR A 39 -6.46 21.27 14.41
N GLY A 40 -5.39 20.63 14.88
CA GLY A 40 -5.05 20.52 16.30
C GLY A 40 -4.92 21.90 16.96
N LEU A 41 -4.18 22.81 16.32
CA LEU A 41 -4.02 24.17 16.81
C LEU A 41 -5.35 24.94 16.86
N LEU A 42 -6.17 24.82 15.82
CA LEU A 42 -7.51 25.46 15.80
C LEU A 42 -8.43 24.93 16.89
N SER A 43 -8.31 23.65 17.26
CA SER A 43 -9.08 23.05 18.36
C SER A 43 -8.66 23.53 19.74
N LEU A 44 -7.46 24.10 19.88
CA LEU A 44 -6.96 24.58 21.16
C LEU A 44 -7.72 25.81 21.65
N ILE A 45 -8.14 26.69 20.75
CA ILE A 45 -8.88 27.92 21.11
C ILE A 45 -10.18 27.58 21.87
N PRO A 46 -11.12 26.79 21.31
CA PRO A 46 -12.34 26.43 22.02
C PRO A 46 -12.06 25.54 23.24
N PHE A 47 -11.04 24.68 23.19
CA PHE A 47 -10.63 23.88 24.35
C PHE A 47 -10.18 24.77 25.51
N PHE A 48 -9.31 25.74 25.26
CA PHE A 48 -8.80 26.67 26.27
C PHE A 48 -9.94 27.49 26.87
N LEU A 49 -10.82 28.03 26.01
CA LEU A 49 -12.02 28.75 26.45
C LEU A 49 -12.93 27.89 27.35
N LEU A 50 -13.19 26.64 26.98
CA LEU A 50 -14.00 25.72 27.79
C LEU A 50 -13.29 25.34 29.10
N SER A 51 -11.97 25.11 29.08
CA SER A 51 -11.19 24.80 30.27
C SER A 51 -11.26 25.94 31.29
N LEU A 52 -11.18 27.19 30.83
CA LEU A 52 -11.33 28.37 31.66
C LEU A 52 -12.75 28.51 32.22
N LEU A 53 -13.79 28.18 31.44
CA LEU A 53 -15.16 28.16 31.94
C LEU A 53 -15.35 27.12 33.04
N VAL A 54 -14.74 25.93 32.90
CA VAL A 54 -14.77 24.88 33.93
C VAL A 54 -14.07 25.36 35.20
N VAL A 55 -12.87 25.92 35.09
CA VAL A 55 -12.15 26.51 36.23
C VAL A 55 -12.98 27.64 36.87
N SER A 56 -13.55 28.54 36.08
CA SER A 56 -14.41 29.64 36.55
C SER A 56 -15.69 29.12 37.23
N TYR A 57 -16.22 27.98 36.80
CA TYR A 57 -17.38 27.35 37.44
C TYR A 57 -17.03 26.79 38.82
N PHE A 58 -15.91 26.07 38.95
CA PHE A 58 -15.49 25.46 40.21
C PHE A 58 -14.91 26.46 41.22
N PHE A 59 -14.18 27.48 40.75
CA PHE A 59 -13.43 28.41 41.60
C PHE A 59 -14.03 29.84 41.65
N GLY A 60 -15.04 30.14 40.82
CA GLY A 60 -15.59 31.49 40.67
C GLY A 60 -16.38 32.02 41.86
N THR A 61 -16.77 31.16 42.81
CA THR A 61 -17.50 31.51 44.04
C THR A 61 -16.61 32.09 45.16
N GLN A 62 -15.28 32.05 45.01
CA GLN A 62 -14.34 32.58 46.02
C GLN A 62 -13.52 33.76 45.46
N PRO A 63 -13.79 35.01 45.89
CA PRO A 63 -13.10 36.21 45.37
C PRO A 63 -11.58 36.23 45.60
N GLN A 64 -11.10 35.54 46.64
CA GLN A 64 -9.67 35.42 46.95
C GLN A 64 -8.94 34.52 45.94
N LEU A 65 -9.58 33.41 45.54
CA LEU A 65 -9.04 32.43 44.60
C LEU A 65 -8.99 32.96 43.15
N GLN A 66 -9.91 33.86 42.77
CA GLN A 66 -9.84 34.54 41.47
C GLN A 66 -8.59 35.41 41.33
N LYS A 67 -8.24 36.19 42.38
CA LYS A 67 -7.01 37.01 42.37
C LYS A 67 -5.76 36.14 42.34
N GLU A 68 -5.77 34.99 43.00
CA GLU A 68 -4.66 34.04 42.97
C GLU A 68 -4.54 33.39 41.58
N ILE A 69 -5.63 32.93 40.97
CA ILE A 69 -5.65 32.40 39.59
C ILE A 69 -5.15 33.44 38.57
N ILE A 70 -5.56 34.71 38.69
CA ILE A 70 -5.09 35.79 37.81
C ILE A 70 -3.58 36.00 37.99
N THR A 71 -3.10 36.02 39.23
CA THR A 71 -1.66 36.20 39.56
C THR A 71 -0.82 35.02 39.07
N THR A 72 -1.28 33.79 39.28
CA THR A 72 -0.60 32.56 38.82
C THR A 72 -0.63 32.43 37.29
N THR A 73 -1.74 32.80 36.64
CA THR A 73 -1.83 32.79 35.17
C THR A 73 -0.87 33.82 34.54
N LYS A 74 -0.74 35.00 35.16
CA LYS A 74 0.29 36.00 34.78
C LYS A 74 1.72 35.48 35.01
N ALA A 75 1.95 34.69 36.05
CA ALA A 75 3.25 34.08 36.35
C ALA A 75 3.63 32.95 35.39
N ILE A 76 2.64 32.24 34.82
CA ILE A 76 2.87 31.16 33.85
C ILE A 76 3.23 31.72 32.47
N HIS A 77 2.60 32.82 32.03
CA HIS A 77 2.99 33.46 30.76
C HIS A 77 2.57 34.95 30.70
N PRO A 78 3.48 35.88 30.33
CA PRO A 78 3.19 37.32 30.26
C PRO A 78 2.12 37.72 29.22
N PHE A 79 1.68 36.78 28.38
CA PHE A 79 0.73 37.01 27.29
C PHE A 79 -0.75 36.99 27.68
N PHE A 80 -1.08 36.49 28.87
CA PHE A 80 -2.43 36.66 29.40
C PHE A 80 -2.57 38.10 29.88
N SER A 81 -2.88 38.99 28.93
CA SER A 81 -3.13 40.39 29.26
C SER A 81 -4.23 40.47 30.32
N GLU A 82 -4.08 41.41 31.24
CA GLU A 82 -5.09 41.71 32.27
C GLU A 82 -6.47 41.96 31.64
N LYS A 83 -6.47 42.46 30.40
CA LYS A 83 -7.66 42.67 29.58
C LYS A 83 -8.38 41.38 29.19
N ILE A 84 -7.66 40.32 28.78
CA ILE A 84 -8.25 39.00 28.50
C ILE A 84 -8.81 38.39 29.79
N LEU A 85 -8.09 38.50 30.91
CA LEU A 85 -8.52 37.98 32.21
C LEU A 85 -9.74 38.73 32.77
N LEU A 86 -9.84 40.04 32.55
CA LEU A 86 -10.99 40.88 32.93
C LEU A 86 -12.20 40.64 32.01
N GLU A 87 -12.00 40.49 30.69
CA GLU A 87 -13.07 40.09 29.76
C GLU A 87 -13.60 38.69 30.09
N LEU A 88 -12.74 37.78 30.56
CA LEU A 88 -13.11 36.45 31.05
C LEU A 88 -13.86 36.50 32.40
N ALA A 89 -13.52 37.45 33.29
CA ALA A 89 -14.28 37.67 34.51
C ALA A 89 -15.69 38.23 34.23
N GLN A 90 -15.82 39.07 33.19
CA GLN A 90 -17.12 39.56 32.70
C GLN A 90 -17.88 38.51 31.86
N ALA A 91 -17.19 37.49 31.33
CA ALA A 91 -17.83 36.38 30.62
C ALA A 91 -18.79 35.55 31.51
N GLN A 92 -18.80 35.77 32.83
CA GLN A 92 -19.81 35.26 33.78
C GLN A 92 -21.24 35.48 33.27
N GLU A 93 -21.56 36.65 32.70
CA GLU A 93 -22.90 36.98 32.21
C GLU A 93 -23.29 36.26 30.92
N LYS A 94 -22.31 35.80 30.13
CA LYS A 94 -22.51 35.14 28.83
C LYS A 94 -22.07 33.67 28.81
N ARG A 95 -21.88 33.06 29.98
CA ARG A 95 -21.42 31.67 30.17
C ARG A 95 -22.18 30.65 29.32
N ALA A 96 -23.51 30.76 29.25
CA ALA A 96 -24.33 29.82 28.48
C ALA A 96 -24.04 29.93 26.96
N ILE A 97 -23.84 31.15 26.45
CA ILE A 97 -23.57 31.41 25.04
C ILE A 97 -22.15 30.96 24.67
N PHE A 98 -21.16 31.36 25.46
CA PHE A 98 -19.76 30.96 25.23
C PHE A 98 -19.54 29.46 25.43
N GLY A 99 -20.22 28.83 26.40
CA GLY A 99 -20.19 27.39 26.61
C GLY A 99 -20.80 26.63 25.44
N GLY A 100 -21.99 27.01 24.98
CA GLY A 100 -22.64 26.38 23.82
C GLY A 100 -21.83 26.50 22.53
N ILE A 101 -21.39 27.70 22.20
CA ILE A 101 -20.56 27.95 21.01
C ILE A 101 -19.20 27.22 21.12
N GLY A 102 -18.58 27.26 22.30
CA GLY A 102 -17.31 26.56 22.57
C GLY A 102 -17.45 25.05 22.37
N ILE A 103 -18.51 24.42 22.88
CA ILE A 103 -18.76 22.99 22.70
C ILE A 103 -18.99 22.66 21.22
N LEU A 104 -19.83 23.44 20.52
CA LEU A 104 -20.11 23.22 19.10
C LEU A 104 -18.86 23.35 18.23
N THR A 105 -18.04 24.38 18.47
CA THR A 105 -16.80 24.62 17.73
C THR A 105 -15.71 23.59 18.08
N LEU A 106 -15.56 23.23 19.35
CA LEU A 106 -14.66 22.14 19.76
C LEU A 106 -15.07 20.84 19.08
N PHE A 107 -16.36 20.51 19.09
CA PHE A 107 -16.87 19.32 18.42
C PHE A 107 -16.57 19.36 16.92
N TRP A 108 -16.84 20.49 16.26
CA TRP A 108 -16.53 20.68 14.85
C TRP A 108 -15.05 20.44 14.54
N PHE A 109 -14.13 21.14 15.22
CA PHE A 109 -12.69 21.00 14.98
C PHE A 109 -12.17 19.61 15.34
N SER A 110 -12.64 19.03 16.44
CA SER A 110 -12.28 17.67 16.84
C SER A 110 -12.67 16.65 15.75
N SER A 111 -13.84 16.83 15.13
CA SER A 111 -14.25 15.98 14.03
C SER A 111 -13.41 16.18 12.78
N VAL A 112 -12.91 17.38 12.49
CA VAL A 112 -12.02 17.63 11.34
C VAL A 112 -10.65 16.99 11.57
N ILE A 113 -10.12 17.03 12.79
CA ILE A 113 -8.88 16.33 13.16
C ILE A 113 -9.05 14.83 12.95
N PHE A 114 -10.13 14.24 13.48
CA PHE A 114 -10.39 12.82 13.33
C PHE A 114 -10.51 12.41 11.86
N GLN A 115 -11.22 13.19 11.04
CA GLN A 115 -11.31 12.92 9.60
C GLN A 115 -9.95 12.99 8.90
N SER A 116 -9.07 13.91 9.30
CA SER A 116 -7.71 13.98 8.75
C SER A 116 -6.89 12.75 9.12
N VAL A 117 -6.96 12.31 10.39
CA VAL A 117 -6.28 11.09 10.84
C VAL A 117 -6.87 9.85 10.17
N GLU A 118 -8.20 9.75 10.07
CA GLU A 118 -8.90 8.64 9.42
C GLU A 118 -8.48 8.53 7.95
N LYS A 119 -8.48 9.64 7.21
CA LYS A 119 -8.07 9.66 5.80
C LYS A 119 -6.58 9.30 5.61
N ALA A 120 -5.72 9.75 6.51
CA ALA A 120 -4.30 9.36 6.50
C ALA A 120 -4.14 7.86 6.71
N MET A 121 -4.83 7.32 7.70
CA MET A 121 -4.82 5.88 8.00
C MET A 121 -5.44 5.06 6.85
N GLU A 122 -6.53 5.52 6.23
CA GLU A 122 -7.12 4.86 5.06
C GLU A 122 -6.14 4.80 3.87
N THR A 123 -5.36 5.86 3.66
CA THR A 123 -4.31 5.94 2.64
C THR A 123 -3.17 4.95 2.94
N ILE A 124 -2.62 5.02 4.16
CA ILE A 124 -1.50 4.16 4.62
C ILE A 124 -1.88 2.67 4.54
N PHE A 125 -3.06 2.32 5.07
CA PHE A 125 -3.57 0.95 5.09
C PHE A 125 -4.28 0.53 3.79
N ARG A 126 -4.27 1.37 2.75
CA ARG A 126 -4.88 1.14 1.42
C ARG A 126 -6.30 0.57 1.49
N VAL A 127 -7.13 1.21 2.30
CA VAL A 127 -8.54 0.81 2.49
C VAL A 127 -9.33 1.15 1.22
N GLN A 128 -9.87 0.12 0.56
CA GLN A 128 -10.63 0.27 -0.71
C GLN A 128 -12.07 0.76 -0.50
N THR A 129 -12.65 0.53 0.67
CA THR A 129 -14.04 0.93 0.96
C THR A 129 -14.06 1.82 2.20
N PRO A 130 -14.31 3.13 2.06
CA PRO A 130 -14.37 4.01 3.22
C PRO A 130 -15.49 3.58 4.18
N ARG A 131 -15.42 4.05 5.42
CA ARG A 131 -16.46 3.79 6.41
C ARG A 131 -17.72 4.60 6.09
N ARG A 132 -18.88 4.09 6.51
CA ARG A 132 -20.13 4.86 6.45
C ARG A 132 -19.98 6.10 7.34
N PHE A 133 -20.51 7.23 6.89
CA PHE A 133 -20.40 8.52 7.59
C PHE A 133 -20.78 8.43 9.08
N LEU A 134 -21.90 7.77 9.39
CA LEU A 134 -22.38 7.66 10.77
C LEU A 134 -21.43 6.85 11.67
N THR A 135 -20.81 5.78 11.16
CA THR A 135 -19.86 4.97 11.92
C THR A 135 -18.57 5.74 12.21
N SER A 136 -18.06 6.52 11.25
CA SER A 136 -16.91 7.42 11.45
C SER A 136 -17.21 8.48 12.52
N LYS A 137 -18.40 9.08 12.48
CA LYS A 137 -18.83 10.07 13.50
C LYS A 137 -18.95 9.47 14.89
N ILE A 138 -19.62 8.33 15.05
CA ILE A 138 -19.72 7.64 16.36
C ILE A 138 -18.32 7.34 16.89
N LEU A 139 -17.41 6.87 16.04
CA LEU A 139 -16.06 6.58 16.46
C LEU A 139 -15.29 7.85 16.89
N THR A 140 -15.50 8.97 16.22
CA THR A 140 -14.98 10.28 16.64
C THR A 140 -15.44 10.64 18.06
N PHE A 141 -16.74 10.48 18.34
CA PHE A 141 -17.34 10.78 19.64
C PHE A 141 -16.76 9.94 20.78
N VAL A 142 -16.34 8.71 20.51
CA VAL A 142 -15.77 7.81 21.52
C VAL A 142 -14.25 8.03 21.65
N MET A 143 -13.54 8.10 20.53
CA MET A 143 -12.07 8.06 20.50
C MET A 143 -11.43 9.35 20.99
N ILE A 144 -12.01 10.52 20.71
CA ILE A 144 -11.40 11.80 21.11
C ILE A 144 -11.44 11.97 22.63
N PRO A 145 -12.59 11.83 23.32
CA PRO A 145 -12.62 11.89 24.78
C PRO A 145 -11.79 10.79 25.42
N PHE A 146 -11.77 9.59 24.85
CA PHE A 146 -10.92 8.50 25.32
C PHE A 146 -9.43 8.82 25.23
N ALA A 147 -8.95 9.33 24.09
CA ALA A 147 -7.56 9.75 23.91
C ALA A 147 -7.18 10.86 24.90
N TRP A 148 -8.09 11.81 25.12
CA TRP A 148 -7.88 12.89 26.10
C TRP A 148 -7.82 12.35 27.53
N LEU A 149 -8.74 11.46 27.92
CA LEU A 149 -8.76 10.83 29.24
C LEU A 149 -7.46 10.07 29.51
N VAL A 150 -6.98 9.27 28.55
CA VAL A 150 -5.72 8.52 28.68
C VAL A 150 -4.52 9.47 28.76
N GLY A 151 -4.48 10.50 27.92
CA GLY A 151 -3.41 11.52 27.96
C GLY A 151 -3.38 12.29 29.28
N ALA A 152 -4.53 12.76 29.76
CA ALA A 152 -4.66 13.45 31.04
C ALA A 152 -4.27 12.54 32.21
N SER A 153 -4.66 11.26 32.16
CA SER A 153 -4.26 10.26 33.17
C SER A 153 -2.74 10.03 33.17
N ALA A 154 -2.11 9.93 32.00
CA ALA A 154 -0.66 9.76 31.90
C ALA A 154 0.11 10.94 32.51
N VAL A 155 -0.35 12.18 32.26
CA VAL A 155 0.23 13.39 32.86
C VAL A 155 -0.04 13.45 34.37
N GLY A 156 -1.28 13.16 34.80
CA GLY A 156 -1.67 13.17 36.21
C GLY A 156 -0.89 12.15 37.04
N ILE A 157 -0.71 10.93 36.52
CA ILE A 157 0.12 9.88 37.14
C ILE A 157 1.57 10.38 37.29
N SER A 158 2.14 10.96 36.24
CA SER A 158 3.52 11.48 36.28
C SER A 158 3.69 12.55 37.35
N TYR A 159 2.71 13.44 37.47
CA TYR A 159 2.70 14.53 38.45
C TYR A 159 2.53 14.01 39.88
N LEU A 160 1.56 13.13 40.12
CA LEU A 160 1.33 12.52 41.42
C LEU A 160 2.52 11.68 41.88
N ALA A 161 3.17 10.95 40.96
CA ALA A 161 4.38 10.21 41.26
C ALA A 161 5.53 11.13 41.68
N ASN A 162 5.67 12.30 41.03
CA ASN A 162 6.68 13.29 41.41
C ASN A 162 6.46 13.87 42.81
N ILE A 163 5.20 14.17 43.16
CA ILE A 163 4.85 14.62 44.51
C ILE A 163 5.11 13.50 45.53
N ALA A 164 4.63 12.29 45.25
CA ALA A 164 4.79 11.14 46.15
C ALA A 164 6.26 10.80 46.39
N GLU A 165 7.13 10.95 45.39
CA GLU A 165 8.58 10.80 45.53
C GLU A 165 9.17 11.73 46.60
N ILE A 166 8.74 13.01 46.61
CA ILE A 166 9.21 14.00 47.58
C ILE A 166 8.79 13.64 49.02
N TYR A 167 7.58 13.10 49.21
CA TYR A 167 7.05 12.78 50.55
C TYR A 167 7.44 11.39 51.06
N VAL A 168 7.39 10.36 50.19
CA VAL A 168 7.58 8.96 50.57
C VAL A 168 9.06 8.62 50.73
N LEU A 169 9.93 9.00 49.78
CA LEU A 169 11.37 8.71 49.90
C LEU A 169 12.04 9.49 51.04
N ARG A 170 11.44 10.62 51.47
CA ARG A 170 11.90 11.38 52.63
C ARG A 170 11.49 10.76 53.97
N LYS A 171 10.46 9.90 53.99
CA LYS A 171 9.90 9.28 55.21
C LYS A 171 10.25 7.80 55.36
N GLU A 172 10.27 7.04 54.26
CA GLU A 172 10.62 5.62 54.22
C GLU A 172 11.63 5.37 53.08
N ASN A 173 12.86 5.00 53.44
CA ASN A 173 13.95 4.79 52.48
C ASN A 173 14.04 3.33 52.02
N THR A 174 12.92 2.75 51.55
CA THR A 174 12.89 1.38 51.05
C THR A 174 13.16 1.32 49.55
N ILE A 175 13.98 0.36 49.12
CA ILE A 175 14.28 0.12 47.69
C ILE A 175 13.00 -0.13 46.89
N PHE A 176 12.01 -0.79 47.49
CA PHE A 176 10.72 -1.05 46.84
C PHE A 176 9.94 0.24 46.55
N ALA A 177 9.86 1.18 47.50
CA ALA A 177 9.21 2.48 47.28
C ALA A 177 9.90 3.27 46.18
N PHE A 178 11.25 3.25 46.15
CA PHE A 178 12.02 3.86 45.07
C PHE A 178 11.69 3.26 43.69
N LEU A 179 11.76 1.94 43.55
CA LEU A 179 11.47 1.26 42.27
C LEU A 179 10.02 1.47 41.80
N PHE A 180 9.07 1.44 42.74
CA PHE A 180 7.66 1.67 42.42
C PHE A 180 7.42 3.10 41.93
N LEU A 181 7.92 4.10 42.65
CA LEU A 181 7.75 5.52 42.30
C LEU A 181 8.49 5.87 41.01
N PHE A 182 9.69 5.34 40.81
CA PHE A 182 10.43 5.46 39.56
C PHE A 182 9.62 4.90 38.38
N SER A 183 9.05 3.71 38.54
CA SER A 183 8.22 3.07 37.51
C SER A 183 6.93 3.85 37.24
N ALA A 184 6.26 4.33 38.29
CA ALA A 184 5.06 5.15 38.16
C ALA A 184 5.33 6.49 37.45
N ARG A 185 6.50 7.08 37.69
CA ARG A 185 6.91 8.36 37.09
C ARG A 185 7.33 8.21 35.61
N TYR A 186 8.06 7.15 35.27
CA TYR A 186 8.73 7.05 33.97
C TYR A 186 8.22 5.94 33.07
N LEU A 187 7.60 4.87 33.59
CA LEU A 187 7.20 3.70 32.78
C LEU A 187 5.69 3.69 32.52
N LEU A 188 4.88 3.86 33.57
CA LEU A 188 3.42 3.77 33.49
C LEU A 188 2.78 4.75 32.48
N PRO A 189 3.19 6.04 32.42
CA PRO A 189 2.65 7.00 31.46
C PRO A 189 2.92 6.59 30.00
N TYR A 190 4.07 6.00 29.73
CA TYR A 190 4.45 5.55 28.39
C TYR A 190 3.72 4.25 28.01
N ILE A 191 3.48 3.35 28.97
CA ILE A 191 2.62 2.18 28.74
C ILE A 191 1.22 2.63 28.31
N LEU A 192 0.64 3.64 28.96
CA LEU A 192 -0.66 4.18 28.58
C LEU A 192 -0.65 4.76 27.15
N ILE A 193 0.43 5.44 26.76
CA ILE A 193 0.60 5.94 25.38
C ILE A 193 0.69 4.78 24.38
N VAL A 194 1.47 3.73 24.69
CA VAL A 194 1.59 2.53 23.85
C VAL A 194 0.23 1.85 23.65
N VAL A 195 -0.56 1.72 24.73
CA VAL A 195 -1.92 1.17 24.68
C VAL A 195 -2.84 2.04 23.84
N LEU A 196 -2.84 3.36 24.06
CA LEU A 196 -3.65 4.29 23.29
C LEU A 196 -3.35 4.20 21.80
N VAL A 197 -2.06 4.24 21.42
CA VAL A 197 -1.64 4.20 20.01
C VAL A 197 -1.94 2.84 19.37
N ALA A 198 -1.79 1.74 20.11
CA ALA A 198 -2.19 0.42 19.62
C ALA A 198 -3.70 0.36 19.32
N ILE A 199 -4.53 0.95 20.19
CA ILE A 199 -5.98 1.05 19.95
C ILE A 199 -6.25 1.93 18.73
N LEU A 200 -5.59 3.10 18.61
CA LEU A 200 -5.75 4.00 17.45
C LEU A 200 -5.41 3.27 16.14
N TYR A 201 -4.29 2.56 16.10
CA TYR A 201 -3.87 1.77 14.92
C TYR A 201 -4.82 0.65 14.59
N LYS A 202 -5.45 0.00 15.58
CA LYS A 202 -6.38 -1.10 15.32
C LYS A 202 -7.80 -0.62 14.97
N VAL A 203 -8.25 0.50 15.53
CA VAL A 203 -9.65 0.92 15.51
C VAL A 203 -9.94 1.97 14.43
N ILE A 204 -9.02 2.89 14.14
CA ILE A 204 -9.25 3.93 13.13
C ILE A 204 -9.31 3.35 11.70
N PRO A 205 -8.31 2.60 11.20
CA PRO A 205 -8.35 2.09 9.83
C PRO A 205 -9.39 0.98 9.69
N LYS A 206 -10.08 0.92 8.55
CA LYS A 206 -10.97 -0.20 8.18
C LYS A 206 -10.18 -1.38 7.58
N ALA A 207 -9.02 -1.68 8.15
CA ALA A 207 -8.14 -2.77 7.73
C ALA A 207 -7.99 -3.79 8.86
N LYS A 208 -7.79 -5.07 8.51
CA LYS A 208 -7.49 -6.11 9.49
C LYS A 208 -6.01 -6.02 9.86
N ILE A 209 -5.71 -5.48 11.03
CA ILE A 209 -4.34 -5.34 11.55
C ILE A 209 -4.15 -6.34 12.67
N SER A 210 -3.02 -7.07 12.64
CA SER A 210 -2.69 -8.03 13.68
C SER A 210 -2.39 -7.30 14.99
N PHE A 211 -2.70 -7.94 16.12
CA PHE A 211 -2.41 -7.34 17.42
C PHE A 211 -0.91 -7.09 17.62
N SER A 212 -0.07 -8.02 17.15
CA SER A 212 1.39 -7.92 17.21
C SER A 212 1.92 -6.77 16.37
N GLY A 213 1.37 -6.54 15.17
CA GLY A 213 1.73 -5.40 14.32
C GLY A 213 1.40 -4.06 14.98
N ALA A 214 0.17 -3.91 15.50
CA ALA A 214 -0.25 -2.70 16.19
C ALA A 214 0.60 -2.40 17.45
N PHE A 215 0.92 -3.43 18.23
CA PHE A 215 1.77 -3.28 19.43
C PHE A 215 3.22 -2.94 19.09
N LEU A 216 3.79 -3.57 18.06
CA LEU A 216 5.15 -3.26 17.61
C LEU A 216 5.24 -1.81 17.11
N GLY A 217 4.26 -1.36 16.32
CA GLY A 217 4.16 0.02 15.86
C GLY A 217 4.04 1.02 17.00
N SER A 218 3.19 0.74 18.00
CA SER A 218 3.01 1.65 19.13
C SER A 218 4.22 1.70 20.08
N LEU A 219 4.96 0.61 20.22
CA LEU A 219 6.21 0.57 20.97
C LEU A 219 7.30 1.42 20.29
N ILE A 220 7.45 1.29 18.96
CA ILE A 220 8.36 2.15 18.17
C ILE A 220 7.93 3.61 18.28
N PHE A 221 6.63 3.90 18.18
CA PHE A 221 6.09 5.24 18.36
C PHE A 221 6.48 5.84 19.73
N SER A 222 6.31 5.08 20.81
CA SER A 222 6.65 5.55 22.16
C SER A 222 8.14 5.86 22.32
N ILE A 223 9.02 5.05 21.72
CA ILE A 223 10.47 5.29 21.73
C ILE A 223 10.80 6.56 20.93
N LEU A 224 10.26 6.70 19.73
CA LEU A 224 10.48 7.89 18.90
C LEU A 224 9.91 9.15 19.55
N LEU A 225 8.76 9.05 20.25
CA LEU A 225 8.17 10.15 20.99
C LEU A 225 9.05 10.58 22.17
N LEU A 226 9.69 9.63 22.87
CA LEU A 226 10.65 9.91 23.93
C LEU A 226 11.86 10.67 23.38
N ILE A 227 12.44 10.18 22.27
CA ILE A 227 13.56 10.83 21.59
C ILE A 227 13.16 12.25 21.15
N ALA A 228 11.99 12.39 20.52
CA ALA A 228 11.46 13.67 20.09
C ALA A 228 11.25 14.64 21.25
N LYS A 229 10.75 14.17 22.40
CA LYS A 229 10.61 14.98 23.62
C LYS A 229 11.94 15.54 24.08
N TYR A 230 12.96 14.70 24.22
CA TYR A 230 14.29 15.15 24.64
C TYR A 230 14.92 16.09 23.63
N PHE A 231 14.81 15.78 22.33
CA PHE A 231 15.29 16.63 21.26
C PHE A 231 14.60 18.01 21.29
N PHE A 232 13.28 18.05 21.46
CA PHE A 232 12.51 19.28 21.50
C PHE A 232 12.81 20.13 22.74
N THR A 233 12.97 19.50 23.91
CA THR A 233 13.41 20.18 25.14
C THR A 233 14.82 20.75 24.99
N TRP A 234 15.75 19.98 24.42
CA TRP A 234 17.11 20.46 24.13
C TRP A 234 17.09 21.64 23.15
N TYR A 235 16.27 21.55 22.10
CA TYR A 235 16.11 22.59 21.09
C TYR A 235 15.64 23.92 21.69
N ILE A 236 14.58 23.89 22.50
CA ILE A 236 14.06 25.09 23.16
C ILE A 236 15.09 25.69 24.13
N ASN A 237 15.76 24.85 24.93
CA ASN A 237 16.71 25.34 25.93
C ASN A 237 17.97 25.94 25.32
N ASN A 238 18.41 25.46 24.16
CA ASN A 238 19.63 25.91 23.52
C ASN A 238 19.43 27.12 22.60
N TYR A 239 18.30 27.20 21.89
CA TYR A 239 17.99 28.31 20.99
C TYR A 239 17.15 29.37 21.70
N THR A 240 17.77 30.11 22.61
CA THR A 240 17.20 31.14 23.49
C THR A 240 16.80 32.46 22.80
N ARG A 241 16.64 32.48 21.46
CA ARG A 241 16.30 33.69 20.69
C ARG A 241 15.00 33.57 19.86
N TYR A 242 14.12 32.64 20.22
CA TYR A 242 12.81 32.50 19.56
C TYR A 242 11.86 33.66 19.89
N ASP A 243 11.99 34.21 21.10
CA ASP A 243 11.35 35.42 21.60
C ASP A 243 11.58 36.63 20.69
N LEU A 244 12.78 36.76 20.11
CA LEU A 244 13.15 37.86 19.22
C LEU A 244 12.54 37.75 17.81
N ILE A 245 12.24 36.54 17.33
CA ILE A 245 11.74 36.30 15.96
C ILE A 245 10.21 36.28 15.93
N PHE A 246 9.58 35.61 16.89
CA PHE A 246 8.12 35.39 16.91
C PHE A 246 7.39 36.18 17.99
N GLY A 247 8.12 36.76 18.96
CA GLY A 247 7.55 37.57 20.03
C GLY A 247 6.34 36.89 20.70
N PRO A 248 5.16 37.54 20.71
CA PRO A 248 3.94 36.98 21.27
C PRO A 248 3.46 35.63 20.75
N LEU A 249 3.86 35.27 19.54
CA LEU A 249 3.39 34.07 18.87
C LEU A 249 4.31 32.87 19.10
N GLU A 250 5.40 33.02 19.86
CA GLU A 250 6.38 31.96 20.12
C GLU A 250 5.70 30.67 20.60
N ALA A 251 4.87 30.74 21.65
CA ALA A 251 4.22 29.57 22.22
C ALA A 251 3.30 28.85 21.22
N VAL A 252 2.59 29.61 20.37
CA VAL A 252 1.69 29.08 19.33
C VAL A 252 2.49 28.36 18.25
N VAL A 253 3.60 28.95 17.80
CA VAL A 253 4.48 28.38 16.77
C VAL A 253 5.19 27.13 17.31
N LEU A 254 5.75 27.17 18.52
CA LEU A 254 6.39 26.02 19.15
C LEU A 254 5.40 24.87 19.35
N LEU A 255 4.18 25.17 19.77
CA LEU A 255 3.14 24.16 19.90
C LEU A 255 2.76 23.55 18.54
N LEU A 256 2.60 24.37 17.50
CA LEU A 256 2.31 23.89 16.14
C LEU A 256 3.40 22.93 15.66
N ILE A 257 4.67 23.30 15.84
CA ILE A 257 5.83 22.47 15.50
C ILE A 257 5.82 21.17 16.31
N TRP A 258 5.53 21.23 17.61
CA TRP A 258 5.44 20.05 18.47
C TRP A 258 4.36 19.08 18.00
N VAL A 259 3.13 19.57 17.77
CA VAL A 259 2.02 18.74 17.29
C VAL A 259 2.33 18.17 15.91
N PHE A 260 2.98 18.94 15.04
CA PHE A 260 3.44 18.47 13.73
C PHE A 260 4.45 17.32 13.84
N TYR A 261 5.42 17.39 14.75
CA TYR A 261 6.36 16.29 14.99
C TYR A 261 5.66 15.04 15.51
N VAL A 262 4.76 15.20 16.49
CA VAL A 262 4.00 14.07 17.05
C VAL A 262 3.14 13.40 15.97
N ALA A 263 2.45 14.19 15.14
CA ALA A 263 1.65 13.68 14.02
C ALA A 263 2.52 12.98 12.97
N SER A 264 3.68 13.53 12.64
CA SER A 264 4.63 12.93 11.69
C SER A 264 5.14 11.57 12.18
N ILE A 265 5.52 11.47 13.46
CA ILE A 265 5.97 10.21 14.08
C ILE A 265 4.81 9.20 14.12
N PHE A 266 3.60 9.65 14.44
CA PHE A 266 2.40 8.81 14.47
C PHE A 266 2.10 8.20 13.10
N LEU A 267 2.12 8.99 12.03
CA LEU A 267 1.89 8.50 10.67
C LEU A 267 3.04 7.61 10.17
N PHE A 268 4.29 7.97 10.47
CA PHE A 268 5.44 7.14 10.10
C PHE A 268 5.40 5.75 10.77
N CYS A 269 5.02 5.68 12.04
CA CYS A 269 4.86 4.41 12.74
C CYS A 269 3.64 3.61 12.23
N ALA A 270 2.60 4.28 11.73
CA ALA A 270 1.50 3.63 11.03
C ALA A 270 1.96 3.01 9.70
N GLU A 271 2.81 3.70 8.93
CA GLU A 271 3.45 3.17 7.71
C GLU A 271 4.35 1.96 7.98
N LEU A 272 5.12 2.00 9.08
CA LEU A 272 5.90 0.84 9.53
C LEU A 272 4.99 -0.35 9.87
N THR A 273 3.87 -0.09 10.54
CA THR A 273 2.88 -1.13 10.88
C THR A 273 2.25 -1.71 9.61
N ALA A 274 1.82 -0.87 8.67
CA ALA A 274 1.26 -1.30 7.40
C ALA A 274 2.28 -2.10 6.57
N SER A 275 3.54 -1.67 6.54
CA SER A 275 4.63 -2.38 5.87
C SER A 275 4.93 -3.73 6.53
N TYR A 276 4.84 -3.82 7.86
CA TYR A 276 4.96 -5.08 8.60
C TYR A 276 3.83 -6.06 8.26
N GLU A 277 2.58 -5.61 8.19
CA GLU A 277 1.45 -6.47 7.79
C GLU A 277 1.61 -6.97 6.34
N ARG A 278 2.17 -6.14 5.45
CA ARG A 278 2.40 -6.48 4.03
C ARG A 278 3.70 -7.23 3.75
N ARG A 279 4.49 -7.59 4.77
CA ARG A 279 5.82 -8.23 4.60
C ARG A 279 5.82 -9.46 3.69
N ASP A 280 4.72 -10.19 3.64
CA ASP A 280 4.55 -11.38 2.82
C ASP A 280 4.30 -11.06 1.35
N LEU A 281 3.48 -10.03 1.09
CA LEU A 281 3.22 -9.53 -0.26
C LEU A 281 4.49 -8.93 -0.87
N ILE A 282 5.30 -8.23 -0.07
CA ILE A 282 6.59 -7.67 -0.51
C ILE A 282 7.53 -8.78 -1.00
N LEU A 283 7.60 -9.91 -0.29
CA LEU A 283 8.42 -11.05 -0.70
C LEU A 283 7.94 -11.68 -2.02
N LEU A 284 6.62 -11.77 -2.21
CA LEU A 284 6.04 -12.31 -3.44
C LEU A 284 6.19 -11.35 -4.63
N GLU A 285 6.11 -10.04 -4.39
CA GLU A 285 6.42 -9.01 -5.39
C GLU A 285 7.86 -9.13 -5.89
N GLU A 286 8.82 -9.31 -4.97
CA GLU A 286 10.22 -9.55 -5.34
C GLU A 286 10.43 -10.84 -6.13
N ALA A 287 9.64 -11.89 -5.84
CA ALA A 287 9.68 -13.14 -6.60
C ALA A 287 9.17 -13.00 -8.05
N LEU A 288 8.18 -12.13 -8.27
CA LEU A 288 7.57 -11.90 -9.59
C LEU A 288 8.34 -10.90 -10.46
N ILE A 289 9.24 -10.10 -9.88
CA ILE A 289 9.99 -9.06 -10.59
C ILE A 289 11.47 -9.44 -10.64
N PRO A 290 11.96 -10.09 -11.70
CA PRO A 290 13.31 -10.67 -11.76
C PRO A 290 14.46 -9.64 -11.85
N HIS A 291 14.24 -8.33 -11.64
CA HIS A 291 15.22 -7.27 -11.91
C HIS A 291 15.66 -6.42 -10.70
N ARG A 292 15.17 -6.71 -9.48
CA ARG A 292 15.67 -6.02 -8.27
C ARG A 292 16.74 -6.86 -7.58
N GLY A 293 17.99 -6.41 -7.72
CA GLY A 293 19.18 -6.74 -6.92
C GLY A 293 19.15 -8.00 -6.06
N LYS A 294 19.93 -9.00 -6.45
CA LYS A 294 20.18 -10.26 -5.74
C LYS A 294 20.50 -10.04 -4.25
N ASN A 295 19.53 -10.30 -3.38
CA ASN A 295 19.78 -10.46 -1.95
C ASN A 295 19.55 -11.92 -1.58
N LEU A 296 20.63 -12.67 -1.35
CA LEU A 296 20.61 -14.10 -1.00
C LEU A 296 19.72 -14.39 0.22
N LYS A 297 19.63 -13.43 1.17
CA LYS A 297 18.80 -13.55 2.37
C LYS A 297 17.30 -13.45 2.08
N THR A 298 16.90 -12.72 1.04
CA THR A 298 15.52 -12.64 0.59
C THR A 298 15.10 -13.98 -0.04
N GLU A 299 15.97 -14.55 -0.87
CA GLU A 299 15.70 -15.86 -1.50
C GLU A 299 15.48 -16.93 -0.44
N GLU A 300 16.37 -17.05 0.54
CA GLU A 300 16.25 -18.03 1.63
C GLU A 300 14.92 -17.93 2.41
N ARG A 301 14.45 -16.70 2.66
CA ARG A 301 13.16 -16.44 3.32
C ARG A 301 11.97 -16.85 2.45
N LEU A 302 12.05 -16.57 1.15
CA LEU A 302 11.04 -16.97 0.17
C LEU A 302 10.92 -18.50 0.11
N TYR A 303 12.06 -19.21 0.05
CA TYR A 303 12.09 -20.68 0.13
C TYR A 303 11.47 -21.20 1.42
N ARG A 304 11.86 -20.65 2.57
CA ARG A 304 11.40 -21.15 3.88
C ARG A 304 9.90 -20.95 4.11
N LYS A 305 9.34 -19.87 3.59
CA LYS A 305 7.93 -19.51 3.83
C LYS A 305 6.96 -20.03 2.77
N PHE A 306 7.33 -19.90 1.51
CA PHE A 306 6.43 -20.23 0.39
C PHE A 306 6.90 -21.46 -0.39
N GLY A 307 8.20 -21.75 -0.38
CA GLY A 307 8.78 -22.86 -1.12
C GLY A 307 8.31 -24.22 -0.60
N ARG A 308 7.76 -25.01 -1.52
CA ARG A 308 7.51 -26.44 -1.33
C ARG A 308 8.42 -27.23 -2.28
N PHE A 309 8.99 -28.32 -1.77
CA PHE A 309 9.79 -29.22 -2.57
C PHE A 309 8.91 -30.16 -3.39
N TYR A 310 9.22 -30.29 -4.67
CA TYR A 310 8.59 -31.23 -5.60
C TYR A 310 9.68 -32.03 -6.33
N PRO A 311 9.68 -33.36 -6.24
CA PRO A 311 10.64 -34.19 -6.96
C PRO A 311 10.35 -34.22 -8.46
N ALA A 312 11.38 -34.51 -9.27
CA ALA A 312 11.25 -34.71 -10.71
C ALA A 312 10.18 -35.79 -11.04
N GLY A 313 9.40 -35.52 -12.08
CA GLY A 313 8.25 -36.35 -12.50
C GLY A 313 6.93 -35.99 -11.83
N THR A 314 6.92 -35.09 -10.83
CA THR A 314 5.66 -34.69 -10.16
C THR A 314 4.82 -33.79 -11.06
N TYR A 315 3.54 -34.14 -11.25
CA TYR A 315 2.57 -33.25 -11.90
C TYR A 315 2.11 -32.17 -10.92
N LEU A 316 2.21 -30.91 -11.32
CA LEU A 316 1.66 -29.78 -10.55
C LEU A 316 0.15 -29.65 -10.79
N PHE A 317 -0.26 -29.83 -12.05
CA PHE A 317 -1.65 -29.89 -12.49
C PHE A 317 -1.72 -30.44 -13.91
N GLN A 318 -2.89 -30.92 -14.30
CA GLN A 318 -3.21 -31.39 -15.64
C GLN A 318 -4.12 -30.40 -16.37
N GLU A 319 -4.10 -30.46 -17.71
CA GLU A 319 -5.00 -29.69 -18.56
C GLU A 319 -6.46 -30.02 -18.23
N GLY A 320 -7.29 -28.99 -18.07
CA GLY A 320 -8.70 -29.12 -17.67
C GLY A 320 -8.95 -29.11 -16.17
N ASP A 321 -7.92 -29.23 -15.32
CA ASP A 321 -8.09 -29.15 -13.87
C ASP A 321 -8.68 -27.79 -13.45
N LYS A 322 -9.60 -27.81 -12.47
CA LYS A 322 -10.09 -26.60 -11.82
C LYS A 322 -9.21 -26.29 -10.62
N SER A 323 -8.45 -25.21 -10.69
CA SER A 323 -7.59 -24.77 -9.60
C SER A 323 -7.40 -23.27 -9.67
N ASN A 324 -7.47 -22.61 -8.52
CA ASN A 324 -7.25 -21.17 -8.38
C ASN A 324 -5.83 -20.88 -7.83
N GLU A 325 -4.88 -21.79 -8.04
CA GLU A 325 -3.51 -21.62 -7.55
C GLU A 325 -2.57 -21.20 -8.68
N MET A 326 -1.53 -20.47 -8.31
CA MET A 326 -0.43 -20.05 -9.17
C MET A 326 0.87 -20.55 -8.58
N PHE A 327 1.81 -20.90 -9.46
CA PHE A 327 3.10 -21.45 -9.09
C PHE A 327 4.21 -20.51 -9.56
N ILE A 328 5.15 -20.20 -8.66
CA ILE A 328 6.38 -19.47 -8.98
C ILE A 328 7.56 -20.39 -8.74
N ILE A 329 8.43 -20.54 -9.73
CA ILE A 329 9.58 -21.42 -9.66
C ILE A 329 10.71 -20.68 -8.97
N LEU A 330 11.03 -21.12 -7.75
CA LEU A 330 12.12 -20.54 -6.98
C LEU A 330 13.47 -21.15 -7.40
N ASN A 331 13.48 -22.47 -7.62
CA ASN A 331 14.60 -23.25 -8.12
C ASN A 331 14.09 -24.49 -8.87
N GLY A 332 14.89 -24.98 -9.81
CA GLY A 332 14.60 -26.18 -10.59
C GLY A 332 14.05 -25.87 -11.98
N LYS A 333 13.32 -26.82 -12.56
CA LYS A 333 12.76 -26.74 -13.91
C LYS A 333 11.39 -27.40 -13.97
N VAL A 334 10.44 -26.75 -14.64
CA VAL A 334 9.08 -27.23 -14.87
C VAL A 334 8.77 -27.17 -16.36
N ASN A 335 8.24 -28.25 -16.92
CA ASN A 335 7.82 -28.31 -18.30
C ASN A 335 6.30 -28.13 -18.41
N VAL A 336 5.88 -27.30 -19.35
CA VAL A 336 4.47 -27.09 -19.68
C VAL A 336 4.20 -27.73 -21.04
N VAL A 337 3.28 -28.69 -21.06
CA VAL A 337 2.92 -29.47 -22.25
C VAL A 337 1.44 -29.37 -22.54
N LYS A 338 1.09 -29.44 -23.82
CA LYS A 338 -0.30 -29.47 -24.28
C LYS A 338 -0.55 -30.65 -25.19
N LYS A 339 -1.69 -31.31 -25.03
CA LYS A 339 -2.09 -32.41 -25.90
C LYS A 339 -2.74 -31.83 -27.16
N ALA A 340 -2.19 -32.12 -28.33
CA ALA A 340 -2.71 -31.71 -29.62
C ALA A 340 -2.94 -32.96 -30.49
N GLY A 341 -4.17 -33.47 -30.46
CA GLY A 341 -4.49 -34.78 -31.06
C GLY A 341 -3.79 -35.92 -30.31
N GLU A 342 -3.01 -36.73 -31.02
CA GLU A 342 -2.21 -37.81 -30.44
C GLU A 342 -0.83 -37.35 -29.96
N VAL A 343 -0.40 -36.14 -30.33
CA VAL A 343 0.95 -35.64 -30.03
C VAL A 343 0.93 -34.75 -28.79
N THR A 344 1.91 -34.94 -27.91
CA THR A 344 2.15 -34.03 -26.79
C THR A 344 3.20 -33.00 -27.18
N LYS A 345 2.80 -31.73 -27.25
CA LYS A 345 3.68 -30.62 -27.61
C LYS A 345 4.23 -29.95 -26.34
N LEU A 346 5.55 -29.84 -26.23
CA LEU A 346 6.19 -28.97 -25.23
C LEU A 346 5.94 -27.51 -25.62
N LEU A 347 5.21 -26.78 -24.78
CA LEU A 347 4.94 -25.36 -25.00
C LEU A 347 6.11 -24.49 -24.55
N THR A 348 6.63 -24.79 -23.35
CA THR A 348 7.76 -24.05 -22.77
C THR A 348 8.41 -24.84 -21.62
N GLU A 349 9.67 -24.54 -21.36
CA GLU A 349 10.40 -24.94 -20.15
C GLU A 349 10.58 -23.70 -19.28
N LEU A 350 10.18 -23.80 -18.02
CA LEU A 350 10.20 -22.71 -17.06
C LEU A 350 11.27 -22.96 -15.99
N GLY A 351 12.03 -21.93 -15.67
CA GLY A 351 13.13 -21.94 -14.71
C GLY A 351 12.94 -20.96 -13.56
N LYS A 352 14.01 -20.72 -12.80
CA LYS A 352 13.99 -19.79 -11.65
C LYS A 352 13.49 -18.39 -12.05
N GLY A 353 12.46 -17.91 -11.35
CA GLY A 353 11.83 -16.60 -11.58
C GLY A 353 10.61 -16.65 -12.50
N ASP A 354 10.43 -17.76 -13.25
CA ASP A 354 9.24 -17.95 -14.06
C ASP A 354 8.05 -18.37 -13.20
N TYR A 355 6.85 -18.13 -13.73
CA TYR A 355 5.60 -18.48 -13.08
C TYR A 355 4.61 -19.10 -14.07
N LEU A 356 3.66 -19.87 -13.54
CA LEU A 356 2.62 -20.54 -14.32
C LEU A 356 1.31 -20.66 -13.55
N GLY A 357 0.22 -20.79 -14.30
CA GLY A 357 -1.11 -20.96 -13.74
C GLY A 357 -1.79 -19.64 -13.37
N GLU A 358 -1.21 -18.51 -13.79
CA GLU A 358 -1.72 -17.15 -13.62
C GLU A 358 -3.11 -16.98 -14.22
N MET A 359 -3.39 -17.62 -15.36
CA MET A 359 -4.68 -17.51 -16.04
C MET A 359 -5.80 -18.06 -15.16
N ALA A 360 -5.66 -19.31 -14.68
CA ALA A 360 -6.66 -19.93 -13.83
C ALA A 360 -6.82 -19.16 -12.51
N ALA A 361 -5.72 -18.65 -11.93
CA ALA A 361 -5.75 -17.84 -10.72
C ALA A 361 -6.44 -16.46 -10.90
N LEU A 362 -6.43 -15.90 -12.11
CA LEU A 362 -6.94 -14.57 -12.41
C LEU A 362 -8.40 -14.57 -12.87
N ILE A 363 -8.75 -15.46 -13.81
CA ILE A 363 -10.07 -15.51 -14.48
C ILE A 363 -10.93 -16.71 -14.08
N ASP A 364 -10.50 -17.51 -13.09
CA ASP A 364 -11.23 -18.68 -12.58
C ASP A 364 -11.62 -19.69 -13.68
N ALA A 365 -10.67 -19.92 -14.61
CA ALA A 365 -10.83 -20.83 -15.74
C ALA A 365 -10.06 -22.15 -15.52
N PRO A 366 -10.46 -23.26 -16.18
CA PRO A 366 -9.69 -24.51 -16.16
C PRO A 366 -8.25 -24.32 -16.67
N ARG A 367 -7.34 -25.20 -16.24
CA ARG A 367 -5.95 -25.21 -16.71
C ARG A 367 -5.89 -25.41 -18.23
N THR A 368 -5.10 -24.58 -18.91
CA THR A 368 -4.96 -24.56 -20.38
C THR A 368 -3.89 -25.52 -20.92
N ALA A 369 -3.09 -26.10 -20.03
CA ALA A 369 -2.00 -27.01 -20.32
C ALA A 369 -1.69 -27.86 -19.08
N THR A 370 -0.93 -28.94 -19.27
CA THR A 370 -0.40 -29.79 -18.19
C THR A 370 0.99 -29.31 -17.79
N ALA A 371 1.28 -29.27 -16.50
CA ALA A 371 2.60 -28.89 -15.99
C ALA A 371 3.18 -29.96 -15.07
N PHE A 372 4.44 -30.34 -15.31
CA PHE A 372 5.16 -31.29 -14.47
C PHE A 372 6.60 -30.87 -14.22
N VAL A 373 7.14 -31.31 -13.10
CA VAL A 373 8.48 -30.99 -12.63
C VAL A 373 9.51 -31.81 -13.41
N ALA A 374 10.35 -31.14 -14.21
CA ALA A 374 11.36 -31.80 -15.04
C ALA A 374 12.66 -32.11 -14.25
N LYS A 375 12.97 -31.29 -13.26
CA LYS A 375 14.08 -31.48 -12.31
C LYS A 375 13.58 -31.11 -10.92
N ASP A 376 14.05 -31.79 -9.88
CA ASP A 376 13.77 -31.45 -8.47
C ASP A 376 13.71 -29.94 -8.26
N SER A 377 12.55 -29.47 -7.83
CA SER A 377 12.19 -28.05 -7.85
C SER A 377 11.65 -27.60 -6.51
N TYR A 378 11.97 -26.35 -6.17
CA TYR A 378 11.34 -25.62 -5.08
C TYR A 378 10.40 -24.59 -5.68
N ILE A 379 9.11 -24.71 -5.35
CA ILE A 379 8.05 -23.96 -6.01
C ILE A 379 7.21 -23.27 -4.94
N ALA A 380 6.97 -21.97 -5.10
CA ALA A 380 6.02 -21.23 -4.29
C ALA A 380 4.61 -21.40 -4.84
N VAL A 381 3.67 -21.79 -3.98
CA VAL A 381 2.25 -21.95 -4.32
C VAL A 381 1.46 -20.79 -3.71
N ILE A 382 0.74 -20.06 -4.55
CA ILE A 382 -0.01 -18.86 -4.16
C ILE A 382 -1.45 -18.99 -4.65
N THR A 383 -2.42 -18.70 -3.80
CA THR A 383 -3.83 -18.68 -4.18
C THR A 383 -4.16 -17.46 -5.04
N GLY A 384 -5.19 -17.54 -5.88
CA GLY A 384 -5.66 -16.43 -6.70
C GLY A 384 -6.19 -15.24 -5.89
N GLU A 385 -6.59 -15.42 -4.63
CA GLU A 385 -6.89 -14.30 -3.74
C GLU A 385 -5.63 -13.48 -3.42
N VAL A 386 -4.56 -14.13 -2.97
CA VAL A 386 -3.26 -13.47 -2.73
C VAL A 386 -2.71 -12.85 -4.01
N PHE A 387 -2.82 -13.53 -5.15
CA PHE A 387 -2.40 -12.99 -6.43
C PHE A 387 -3.20 -11.73 -6.83
N ARG A 388 -4.53 -11.75 -6.69
CA ARG A 388 -5.36 -10.56 -6.94
C ARG A 388 -5.10 -9.42 -5.95
N THR A 389 -4.65 -9.73 -4.73
CA THR A 389 -4.19 -8.72 -3.77
C THR A 389 -2.85 -8.12 -4.21
N LEU A 390 -1.90 -8.94 -4.69
CA LEU A 390 -0.64 -8.45 -5.25
C LEU A 390 -0.86 -7.51 -6.43
N LEU A 391 -1.76 -7.85 -7.35
CA LEU A 391 -2.10 -6.97 -8.48
C LEU A 391 -2.73 -5.65 -8.00
N ARG A 392 -3.57 -5.69 -6.97
CA ARG A 392 -4.19 -4.47 -6.42
C ARG A 392 -3.22 -3.59 -5.64
N GLU A 393 -2.20 -4.19 -5.01
CA GLU A 393 -1.28 -3.47 -4.12
C GLU A 393 0.06 -3.11 -4.76
N SER A 394 0.51 -3.82 -5.80
CA SER A 394 1.75 -3.49 -6.51
C SER A 394 1.46 -3.04 -7.94
N ASP A 395 1.64 -1.73 -8.16
CA ASP A 395 1.61 -1.13 -9.50
C ASP A 395 2.66 -1.77 -10.41
N THR A 396 3.80 -2.17 -9.85
CA THR A 396 4.91 -2.72 -10.64
C THR A 396 4.58 -4.12 -11.14
N VAL A 397 4.04 -4.99 -10.27
CA VAL A 397 3.59 -6.33 -10.68
C VAL A 397 2.45 -6.22 -11.69
N SER A 398 1.48 -5.34 -11.46
CA SER A 398 0.35 -5.12 -12.37
C SER A 398 0.77 -4.66 -13.75
N LEU A 399 1.63 -3.64 -13.84
CA LEU A 399 2.11 -3.15 -15.13
C LEU A 399 2.94 -4.20 -15.87
N ASN A 400 3.81 -4.94 -15.17
CA ASN A 400 4.59 -6.01 -15.78
C ASN A 400 3.69 -7.13 -16.34
N MET A 401 2.66 -7.53 -15.58
CA MET A 401 1.68 -8.54 -16.03
C MET A 401 0.88 -8.05 -17.24
N LEU A 402 0.41 -6.80 -17.23
CA LEU A 402 -0.31 -6.21 -18.37
C LEU A 402 0.57 -6.15 -19.62
N GLN A 403 1.83 -5.76 -19.48
CA GLN A 403 2.79 -5.76 -20.59
C GLN A 403 3.04 -7.17 -21.14
N GLU A 404 3.14 -8.16 -20.26
CA GLU A 404 3.35 -9.55 -20.66
C GLU A 404 2.13 -10.12 -21.40
N PHE A 405 0.90 -9.87 -20.91
CA PHE A 405 -0.30 -10.26 -21.64
C PHE A 405 -0.44 -9.55 -22.98
N ALA A 406 -0.14 -8.25 -23.05
CA ALA A 406 -0.16 -7.49 -24.31
C ALA A 406 0.86 -8.05 -25.32
N ARG A 407 2.05 -8.44 -24.86
CA ARG A 407 3.08 -9.08 -25.69
C ARG A 407 2.59 -10.43 -26.21
N ARG A 408 1.99 -11.27 -25.36
CA ARG A 408 1.43 -12.58 -25.74
C ARG A 408 0.30 -12.48 -26.77
N ILE A 409 -0.62 -11.52 -26.60
CA ILE A 409 -1.71 -11.28 -27.57
C ILE A 409 -1.14 -10.83 -28.91
N ARG A 410 -0.20 -9.88 -28.92
CA ARG A 410 0.44 -9.42 -30.16
C ARG A 410 1.12 -10.55 -30.91
N HIS A 411 1.87 -11.40 -30.20
CA HIS A 411 2.51 -12.57 -30.80
C HIS A 411 1.48 -13.55 -31.36
N THR A 412 0.41 -13.82 -30.63
CA THR A 412 -0.66 -14.73 -31.08
C THR A 412 -1.36 -14.21 -32.34
N ASN A 413 -1.64 -12.90 -32.41
CA ASN A 413 -2.24 -12.29 -33.59
C ASN A 413 -1.29 -12.35 -34.80
N ALA A 414 0.00 -12.10 -34.61
CA ALA A 414 0.99 -12.19 -35.69
C ALA A 414 1.07 -13.61 -36.28
N VAL A 415 1.08 -14.64 -35.43
CA VAL A 415 1.04 -16.04 -35.90
C VAL A 415 -0.27 -16.35 -36.62
N LEU A 416 -1.40 -15.82 -36.14
CA LEU A 416 -2.68 -16.00 -36.81
C LEU A 416 -2.70 -15.34 -38.21
N GLU A 417 -2.17 -14.12 -38.32
CA GLU A 417 -2.01 -13.40 -39.58
C GLU A 417 -1.13 -14.19 -40.56
N GLU A 418 0.03 -14.67 -40.13
CA GLU A 418 0.94 -15.49 -40.95
C GLU A 418 0.27 -16.78 -41.45
N VAL A 419 -0.46 -17.49 -40.59
CA VAL A 419 -1.21 -18.70 -40.98
C VAL A 419 -2.32 -18.35 -41.98
N THR A 420 -3.04 -17.23 -41.77
CA THR A 420 -4.08 -16.81 -42.73
C THR A 420 -3.49 -16.40 -44.07
N GLU A 421 -2.37 -15.68 -44.10
CA GLU A 421 -1.68 -15.31 -45.33
C GLU A 421 -1.18 -16.54 -46.08
N MET A 422 -0.55 -17.49 -45.37
CA MET A 422 -0.12 -18.76 -45.94
C MET A 422 -1.28 -19.55 -46.55
N SER A 423 -2.44 -19.59 -45.86
CA SER A 423 -3.63 -20.26 -46.35
C SER A 423 -4.16 -19.63 -47.64
N ILE A 424 -4.16 -18.31 -47.74
CA ILE A 424 -4.64 -17.59 -48.93
C ILE A 424 -3.64 -17.78 -50.07
N LYS A 425 -2.33 -17.63 -49.81
CA LYS A 425 -1.26 -17.90 -50.79
C LYS A 425 -1.40 -19.31 -51.37
N PHE A 426 -1.71 -20.29 -50.54
CA PHE A 426 -1.99 -21.66 -50.99
C PHE A 426 -3.23 -21.75 -51.91
N PHE A 427 -4.36 -21.13 -51.55
CA PHE A 427 -5.54 -21.08 -52.42
C PHE A 427 -5.28 -20.37 -53.76
N VAL A 428 -4.53 -19.26 -53.75
CA VAL A 428 -4.14 -18.54 -54.97
C VAL A 428 -3.30 -19.44 -55.86
N LEU A 429 -2.31 -20.14 -55.31
CA LEU A 429 -1.47 -21.07 -56.07
C LEU A 429 -2.28 -22.24 -56.64
N LEU A 430 -3.22 -22.82 -55.88
CA LEU A 430 -4.10 -23.89 -56.38
C LEU A 430 -5.02 -23.41 -57.50
N TYR A 431 -5.62 -22.23 -57.36
CA TYR A 431 -6.45 -21.63 -58.40
C TYR A 431 -5.64 -21.41 -59.67
N LEU A 432 -4.45 -20.80 -59.54
CA LEU A 432 -3.55 -20.55 -60.65
C LEU A 432 -3.11 -21.85 -61.32
N LEU A 433 -2.80 -22.93 -60.58
CA LEU A 433 -2.44 -24.23 -61.17
C LEU A 433 -3.61 -24.89 -61.92
N LYS A 434 -4.83 -24.77 -61.39
CA LYS A 434 -6.02 -25.43 -61.94
C LYS A 434 -6.53 -24.75 -63.21
N GLU A 435 -6.55 -23.41 -63.21
CA GLU A 435 -7.16 -22.62 -64.28
C GLU A 435 -6.11 -22.10 -65.30
N TRP A 436 -4.87 -22.59 -65.24
CA TRP A 436 -3.80 -22.20 -66.19
C TRP A 436 -3.91 -22.93 -67.55
N PRO A 437 -3.77 -22.22 -68.69
CA PRO A 437 -3.57 -20.77 -68.86
C PRO A 437 -4.87 -19.97 -68.67
N LEU A 438 -4.75 -18.80 -68.03
CA LEU A 438 -5.90 -17.90 -67.81
C LEU A 438 -6.40 -17.33 -69.15
N SER A 439 -7.71 -17.39 -69.40
CA SER A 439 -8.37 -16.76 -70.54
C SER A 439 -8.42 -15.23 -70.40
N GLU A 440 -8.41 -14.50 -71.52
CA GLU A 440 -8.38 -13.02 -71.51
C GLU A 440 -9.58 -12.33 -70.83
N GLU A 441 -10.71 -13.02 -70.66
CA GLU A 441 -11.96 -12.50 -70.07
C GLU A 441 -12.05 -12.69 -68.54
N ARG A 442 -11.10 -13.40 -67.90
CA ARG A 442 -11.16 -13.67 -66.46
C ARG A 442 -10.37 -12.66 -65.65
N ASP A 443 -10.97 -12.12 -64.60
CA ASP A 443 -10.26 -11.36 -63.57
C ASP A 443 -9.94 -12.26 -62.37
N PRO A 444 -8.70 -12.78 -62.27
CA PRO A 444 -8.31 -13.63 -61.15
C PRO A 444 -8.41 -12.91 -59.80
N VAL A 445 -8.32 -11.58 -59.75
CA VAL A 445 -8.42 -10.82 -58.49
C VAL A 445 -9.86 -10.82 -57.96
N GLU A 446 -10.83 -10.61 -58.84
CA GLU A 446 -12.26 -10.60 -58.48
C GLU A 446 -12.77 -12.01 -58.14
N GLU A 447 -12.38 -13.02 -58.92
CA GLU A 447 -12.74 -14.42 -58.65
C GLU A 447 -12.15 -14.92 -57.32
N LEU A 448 -10.85 -14.69 -57.07
CA LEU A 448 -10.21 -15.09 -55.82
C LEU A 448 -10.75 -14.30 -54.62
N SER A 449 -11.10 -13.02 -54.80
CA SER A 449 -11.79 -12.20 -53.79
C SER A 449 -13.12 -12.84 -53.37
N ASN A 450 -13.92 -13.27 -54.34
CA ASN A 450 -15.21 -13.93 -54.10
C ASN A 450 -15.05 -15.30 -53.42
N ILE A 451 -14.07 -16.10 -53.83
CA ILE A 451 -13.82 -17.45 -53.28
C ILE A 451 -13.27 -17.38 -51.85
N THR A 452 -12.28 -16.52 -51.62
CA THR A 452 -11.60 -16.40 -50.31
C THR A 452 -12.32 -15.48 -49.34
N LYS A 453 -13.34 -14.74 -49.80
CA LYS A 453 -14.03 -13.66 -49.08
C LYS A 453 -13.08 -12.56 -48.57
N ARG A 454 -12.00 -12.32 -49.30
CA ARG A 454 -10.99 -11.28 -49.01
C ARG A 454 -11.19 -10.08 -49.90
N THR A 455 -10.62 -8.95 -49.52
CA THR A 455 -10.69 -7.76 -50.36
C THR A 455 -9.82 -7.93 -51.61
N THR A 456 -10.24 -7.35 -52.73
CA THR A 456 -9.46 -7.32 -53.98
C THR A 456 -8.04 -6.76 -53.76
N LYS A 457 -7.89 -5.80 -52.84
CA LYS A 457 -6.60 -5.23 -52.45
C LYS A 457 -5.67 -6.25 -51.77
N GLU A 458 -6.18 -7.09 -50.90
CA GLU A 458 -5.40 -8.15 -50.24
C GLU A 458 -4.94 -9.20 -51.27
N ILE A 459 -5.83 -9.63 -52.17
CA ILE A 459 -5.50 -10.58 -53.24
C ILE A 459 -4.46 -10.01 -54.20
N ALA A 460 -4.63 -8.75 -54.63
CA ALA A 460 -3.65 -8.07 -55.47
C ALA A 460 -2.27 -7.96 -54.78
N GLY A 461 -2.25 -7.71 -53.46
CA GLY A 461 -1.01 -7.69 -52.68
C GLY A 461 -0.29 -9.04 -52.66
N ILE A 462 -1.03 -10.14 -52.53
CA ILE A 462 -0.47 -11.50 -52.56
C ILE A 462 0.06 -11.85 -53.95
N LEU A 463 -0.64 -11.49 -55.03
CA LEU A 463 -0.16 -11.68 -56.39
C LEU A 463 1.14 -10.89 -56.66
N ALA A 464 1.20 -9.62 -56.24
CA ALA A 464 2.43 -8.82 -56.33
C ALA A 464 3.59 -9.44 -55.53
N HIS A 465 3.30 -10.07 -54.40
CA HIS A 465 4.30 -10.79 -53.61
C HIS A 465 4.80 -12.07 -54.32
N LEU A 466 3.90 -12.85 -54.93
CA LEU A 466 4.24 -14.02 -55.76
C LEU A 466 5.06 -13.62 -57.00
N GLU A 467 4.80 -12.45 -57.58
CA GLU A 467 5.58 -11.91 -58.68
C GLU A 467 6.99 -11.54 -58.24
N LYS A 468 7.13 -10.91 -57.07
CA LYS A 468 8.43 -10.58 -56.47
C LYS A 468 9.27 -11.81 -56.13
N GLU A 469 8.64 -12.91 -55.73
CA GLU A 469 9.30 -14.21 -55.53
C GLU A 469 9.66 -14.93 -56.85
N GLY A 470 9.23 -14.36 -57.99
CA GLY A 470 9.43 -14.90 -59.33
C GLY A 470 8.71 -16.22 -59.53
N ILE A 471 7.53 -16.37 -58.91
CA ILE A 471 6.63 -17.52 -59.07
C ILE A 471 5.65 -17.27 -60.21
N ILE A 472 5.16 -16.03 -60.31
CA ILE A 472 4.33 -15.56 -61.41
C ILE A 472 5.04 -14.42 -62.13
N PHE A 473 4.74 -14.21 -63.41
CA PHE A 473 5.26 -13.09 -64.20
C PHE A 473 4.09 -12.37 -64.87
N THR A 474 4.04 -11.04 -64.74
CA THR A 474 2.97 -10.22 -65.33
C THR A 474 3.46 -9.26 -66.41
N GLU A 475 2.63 -9.02 -67.44
CA GLU A 475 2.75 -7.90 -68.40
C GLU A 475 1.42 -7.17 -68.43
N GLN A 476 1.47 -5.83 -68.42
CA GLN A 476 0.27 -4.98 -68.54
C GLN A 476 -0.86 -5.35 -67.55
N GLY A 477 -0.51 -5.89 -66.38
CA GLY A 477 -1.46 -6.31 -65.35
C GLY A 477 -2.07 -7.71 -65.54
N LYS A 478 -1.68 -8.47 -66.57
CA LYS A 478 -2.10 -9.87 -66.78
C LYS A 478 -0.97 -10.85 -66.45
N ILE A 479 -1.30 -12.00 -65.85
CA ILE A 479 -0.35 -13.06 -65.51
C ILE A 479 -0.05 -13.90 -66.77
N ILE A 480 1.21 -13.91 -67.23
CA ILE A 480 1.64 -14.51 -68.52
C ILE A 480 2.34 -15.86 -68.35
N SER A 481 3.01 -16.09 -67.22
CA SER A 481 3.64 -17.37 -66.94
C SER A 481 3.74 -17.67 -65.44
N ILE A 482 3.84 -18.97 -65.13
CA ILE A 482 3.98 -19.50 -63.77
C ILE A 482 5.17 -20.47 -63.75
N ASP A 483 6.10 -20.26 -62.81
CA ASP A 483 7.20 -21.19 -62.54
C ASP A 483 6.71 -22.38 -61.70
N LYS A 484 6.21 -23.41 -62.39
CA LYS A 484 5.67 -24.63 -61.76
C LYS A 484 6.67 -25.31 -60.81
N LYS A 485 7.99 -25.22 -61.07
CA LYS A 485 9.01 -25.84 -60.20
C LYS A 485 9.14 -25.15 -58.84
N LYS A 486 8.89 -23.84 -58.78
CA LYS A 486 8.85 -23.10 -57.51
C LYS A 486 7.53 -23.30 -56.78
N VAL A 487 6.41 -23.38 -57.52
CA VAL A 487 5.09 -23.68 -56.93
C VAL A 487 5.11 -25.06 -56.25
N ASP A 488 5.67 -26.08 -56.89
CA ASP A 488 5.78 -27.45 -56.34
C ASP A 488 6.64 -27.53 -55.06
N LYS A 489 7.51 -26.54 -54.81
CA LYS A 489 8.30 -26.45 -53.56
C LYS A 489 7.55 -25.77 -52.41
N LEU A 490 6.51 -25.00 -52.73
CA LEU A 490 5.73 -24.21 -51.76
C LEU A 490 4.44 -24.90 -51.34
N ILE A 491 3.97 -25.87 -52.13
CA ILE A 491 2.86 -26.75 -51.77
C ILE A 491 3.41 -27.88 -50.90
N PRO A 492 3.05 -27.97 -49.60
CA PRO A 492 3.39 -29.14 -48.80
C PRO A 492 2.78 -30.40 -49.44
N LYS A 493 3.59 -31.44 -49.61
CA LYS A 493 3.17 -32.74 -50.18
C LYS A 493 2.21 -33.50 -49.27
#